data_AF-A0A0M8RJ89-F1
#
_entry.id   AF-A0A0M8RJ89-F1
#
_cell.length_a   1.000
_cell.length_b   1.000
_cell.length_c   1.000
_cell.angle_alpha   90.00
_cell.angle_beta   90.00
_cell.angle_gamma   90.00
#
_symmetry.space_group_name_H-M   'P 1'
#
loop_
_entity.id
_entity.type
_entity.pdbx_description
1 polymer ?
#
loop_
_entity_poly.entity_id
_entity_poly.type
_entity_poly.pdbx_seq_one_letter_code
_entity_poly.pdbx_strand_id
1 'polypeptide(L)'
;MLSFTAFNGVAIGSSSTKFYASDSYRKTGGGTVSVVFGLYTQRSDYTSGAKTVKKGQTVSHNFGAKPISDVPKCFAIGYMNSGGKSHETPSVRHLC
;
A
#
# COMPACT_ATOMS: atom_id res chain seq x y z
N MET A 1 -4.11 12.82 3.54
CA MET A 1 -4.87 11.57 3.68
C MET A 1 -4.11 10.46 2.98
N LEU A 2 -3.90 9.34 3.67
CA LEU A 2 -3.34 8.11 3.12
C LEU A 2 -4.49 7.23 2.62
N SER A 3 -4.31 6.59 1.49
CA SER A 3 -5.24 5.63 0.90
C SER A 3 -4.47 4.46 0.31
N PHE A 4 -4.97 3.25 0.55
CA PHE A 4 -4.43 2.00 0.04
C PHE A 4 -5.48 1.33 -0.83
N THR A 5 -5.04 0.67 -1.90
CA THR A 5 -5.90 -0.15 -2.75
C THR A 5 -5.16 -1.43 -3.09
N ALA A 6 -5.87 -2.56 -2.98
CA ALA A 6 -5.37 -3.85 -3.42
C ALA A 6 -6.50 -4.66 -4.07
N PHE A 7 -6.17 -5.44 -5.09
CA PHE A 7 -7.13 -6.27 -5.81
C PHE A 7 -6.41 -7.42 -6.52
N ASN A 8 -7.08 -8.56 -6.71
CA ASN A 8 -6.51 -9.75 -7.35
C ASN A 8 -6.78 -9.84 -8.86
N GLY A 9 -7.41 -8.82 -9.45
CA GLY A 9 -7.53 -8.63 -10.90
C GLY A 9 -8.41 -9.66 -11.62
N VAL A 10 -9.04 -10.56 -10.88
CA VAL A 10 -9.92 -11.61 -11.39
C VAL A 10 -11.36 -11.40 -10.93
N ALA A 11 -12.31 -11.87 -11.73
CA ALA A 11 -13.71 -11.92 -11.34
C ALA A 11 -13.88 -12.81 -10.10
N ILE A 12 -14.86 -12.47 -9.25
CA ILE A 12 -15.26 -13.27 -8.09
C ILE A 12 -15.55 -14.71 -8.57
N GLY A 13 -14.81 -15.70 -8.04
CA GLY A 13 -14.93 -17.12 -8.41
C GLY A 13 -13.84 -17.66 -9.37
N SER A 14 -12.88 -16.85 -9.80
CA SER A 14 -11.70 -17.30 -10.56
C SER A 14 -10.43 -17.27 -9.68
N SER A 15 -9.54 -18.24 -9.87
CA SER A 15 -8.25 -18.27 -9.15
C SER A 15 -7.22 -17.37 -9.83
N SER A 16 -6.58 -16.49 -9.05
CA SER A 16 -5.40 -15.73 -9.46
C SER A 16 -4.17 -16.18 -8.68
N THR A 17 -3.01 -16.15 -9.31
CA THR A 17 -1.73 -16.36 -8.63
C THR A 17 -1.11 -15.06 -8.13
N LYS A 18 -1.68 -13.90 -8.51
CA LYS A 18 -1.15 -12.57 -8.19
C LYS A 18 -2.23 -11.60 -7.71
N PHE A 19 -1.83 -10.64 -6.88
CA PHE A 19 -2.60 -9.43 -6.60
C PHE A 19 -1.78 -8.18 -6.91
N TYR A 20 -2.46 -7.06 -7.08
CA TYR A 20 -1.88 -5.76 -7.32
C TYR A 20 -2.23 -4.84 -6.17
N ALA A 21 -1.32 -3.95 -5.81
CA ALA A 21 -1.53 -3.01 -4.74
C ALA A 21 -0.86 -1.66 -5.02
N SER A 22 -1.45 -0.60 -4.50
CA SER A 22 -0.91 0.75 -4.56
C SER A 22 -1.29 1.56 -3.33
N ASP A 23 -0.38 2.47 -2.97
CA ASP A 23 -0.60 3.47 -1.93
C ASP A 23 -0.59 4.87 -2.55
N SER A 24 -1.36 5.76 -1.94
CA SER A 24 -1.40 7.16 -2.29
C SER A 24 -1.54 8.03 -1.05
N TYR A 25 -0.75 9.09 -0.97
CA TYR A 25 -0.78 10.04 0.13
C TYR A 25 -0.86 11.47 -0.40
N ARG A 26 -1.89 12.19 0.05
CA ARG A 26 -2.04 13.64 -0.17
C ARG A 26 -1.70 14.41 1.09
N LYS A 27 -0.73 15.33 1.01
CA LYS A 27 -0.39 16.23 2.12
C LYS A 27 -1.32 17.45 2.11
N THR A 28 -2.19 17.57 3.11
CA THR A 28 -3.21 18.64 3.14
C THR A 28 -2.78 19.90 3.91
N GLY A 29 -1.79 19.80 4.80
CA GLY A 29 -1.27 20.93 5.59
C GLY A 29 0.10 20.65 6.21
N GLY A 30 0.66 21.63 6.93
CA GLY A 30 2.00 21.54 7.54
C GLY A 30 3.17 21.68 6.55
N GLY A 31 4.39 21.44 7.03
CA GLY A 31 5.62 21.51 6.24
C GLY A 31 5.85 20.31 5.33
N THR A 32 6.96 20.37 4.58
CA THR A 32 7.46 19.28 3.73
C THR A 32 7.81 18.05 4.58
N VAL A 33 7.45 16.87 4.12
CA VAL A 33 7.78 15.59 4.78
C VAL A 33 8.37 14.59 3.79
N SER A 34 9.21 13.69 4.30
CA SER A 34 9.68 12.51 3.57
C SER A 34 8.83 11.30 3.95
N VAL A 35 8.28 10.61 2.95
CA VAL A 35 7.41 9.46 3.13
C VAL A 35 7.99 8.22 2.46
N VAL A 36 7.86 7.07 3.11
CA VAL A 36 8.12 5.75 2.55
C VAL A 36 6.82 4.96 2.60
N PHE A 37 6.38 4.43 1.46
CA PHE A 37 5.21 3.57 1.41
C PHE A 37 5.61 2.12 1.67
N GLY A 38 4.70 1.36 2.26
CA GLY A 38 4.91 -0.06 2.47
C GLY A 38 3.64 -0.87 2.35
N LEU A 39 3.82 -2.13 1.97
CA LEU A 39 2.77 -3.13 1.79
C LEU A 39 3.12 -4.33 2.64
N TYR A 40 2.32 -4.55 3.68
CA TYR A 40 2.43 -5.70 4.55
C TYR A 40 1.46 -6.81 4.11
N THR A 41 2.01 -7.99 3.84
CA THR A 41 1.26 -9.15 3.35
C THR A 41 1.19 -10.29 4.36
N GLN A 42 1.57 -10.11 5.63
CA GLN A 42 1.80 -11.20 6.60
C GLN A 42 3.05 -12.05 6.34
N ARG A 43 3.40 -12.32 5.09
CA ARG A 43 4.63 -13.07 4.74
C ARG A 43 5.81 -12.16 4.41
N SER A 44 5.52 -11.04 3.77
CA SER A 44 6.50 -10.12 3.22
C SER A 44 6.14 -8.69 3.58
N ASP A 45 7.16 -7.85 3.64
CA ASP A 45 7.01 -6.41 3.75
C ASP A 45 7.73 -5.75 2.56
N TYR A 46 6.95 -5.08 1.72
CA TYR A 46 7.44 -4.44 0.51
C TYR A 46 7.47 -2.93 0.71
N THR A 47 8.64 -2.31 0.60
CA THR A 47 8.78 -0.86 0.80
C THR A 47 9.17 -0.14 -0.49
N SER A 48 8.68 1.09 -0.64
CA SER A 48 9.15 2.01 -1.68
C SER A 48 10.46 2.70 -1.27
N GLY A 49 11.10 3.39 -2.22
CA GLY A 49 12.05 4.45 -1.87
C GLY A 49 11.35 5.64 -1.22
N ALA A 50 12.14 6.49 -0.54
CA ALA A 50 11.64 7.72 0.07
C ALA A 50 11.18 8.74 -0.96
N LYS A 51 10.09 9.45 -0.65
CA LYS A 51 9.50 10.50 -1.49
C LYS A 51 9.25 11.75 -0.66
N THR A 52 9.68 12.89 -1.18
CA THR A 52 9.38 14.18 -0.55
C THR A 52 8.03 14.69 -1.04
N VAL A 53 7.17 15.13 -0.11
CA VAL A 53 5.85 15.67 -0.42
C VAL A 53 5.60 16.98 0.33
N LYS A 54 5.12 17.99 -0.41
CA LYS A 54 4.79 19.33 0.11
C LYS A 54 3.27 19.51 0.24
N LYS A 55 2.84 20.54 0.97
CA LYS A 55 1.42 20.91 1.08
C LYS A 55 0.78 21.01 -0.30
N GLY A 56 -0.39 20.37 -0.47
CA GLY A 56 -1.16 20.35 -1.70
C GLY A 56 -0.79 19.22 -2.66
N GLN A 57 0.38 18.58 -2.49
CA GLN A 57 0.84 17.52 -3.37
C GLN A 57 0.29 16.15 -2.98
N THR A 58 0.18 15.29 -3.98
CA THR A 58 -0.10 13.87 -3.84
C THR A 58 1.09 13.08 -4.38
N VAL A 59 1.51 12.07 -3.64
CA VAL A 59 2.50 11.08 -4.09
C VAL A 59 1.88 9.70 -3.97
N SER A 60 2.19 8.81 -4.92
CA SER A 60 1.66 7.45 -4.93
C SER A 60 2.77 6.45 -5.25
N HIS A 61 2.58 5.19 -4.87
CA HIS A 61 3.47 4.11 -5.22
C HIS A 61 2.65 2.88 -5.63
N ASN A 62 3.07 2.24 -6.71
CA ASN A 62 2.51 0.97 -7.17
C ASN A 62 3.53 -0.12 -6.87
N PHE A 63 3.10 -1.15 -6.12
CA PHE A 63 3.98 -2.25 -5.71
C PHE A 63 4.13 -3.33 -6.80
N GLY A 64 3.42 -3.18 -7.93
CA GLY A 64 3.36 -4.14 -9.00
C GLY A 64 2.58 -5.39 -8.62
N ALA A 65 2.75 -6.45 -9.42
CA ALA A 65 2.13 -7.73 -9.14
C ALA A 65 2.89 -8.45 -8.01
N LYS A 66 2.18 -8.86 -6.96
CA LYS A 66 2.67 -9.65 -5.83
C LYS A 66 1.98 -11.01 -5.80
N PRO A 67 2.63 -12.07 -5.32
CA PRO A 67 2.04 -13.40 -5.36
C PRO A 67 0.94 -13.56 -4.30
N ILE A 68 -0.14 -14.30 -4.60
CA ILE A 68 -1.18 -14.63 -3.59
C ILE A 68 -0.61 -15.48 -2.45
N SER A 69 0.44 -16.26 -2.69
CA SER A 69 1.15 -17.02 -1.65
C SER A 69 1.74 -16.16 -0.54
N ASP A 70 1.89 -14.85 -0.80
CA ASP A 70 2.38 -13.89 0.18
C ASP A 70 1.29 -13.37 1.10
N VAL A 71 0.01 -13.57 0.79
CA VAL A 71 -1.17 -13.15 1.59
C VAL A 71 -1.96 -14.37 2.09
N PRO A 72 -1.40 -15.21 2.99
CA PRO A 72 -2.03 -16.47 3.42
C PRO A 72 -3.38 -16.29 4.13
N LYS A 73 -3.67 -15.09 4.66
CA LYS A 73 -4.96 -14.74 5.26
C LYS A 73 -5.84 -13.90 4.32
N CYS A 74 -5.46 -13.80 3.06
CA CYS A 74 -6.21 -13.14 1.98
C CYS A 74 -6.53 -11.67 2.26
N PHE A 75 -5.62 -11.00 2.96
CA PHE A 75 -5.66 -9.56 3.16
C PHE A 75 -4.28 -8.94 2.98
N ALA A 76 -4.24 -7.62 2.81
CA ALA A 76 -3.00 -6.84 2.88
C ALA A 76 -3.27 -5.50 3.55
N ILE A 77 -2.22 -4.89 4.08
CA ILE A 77 -2.26 -3.57 4.73
C ILE A 77 -1.26 -2.67 4.03
N GLY A 78 -1.72 -1.51 3.57
CA GLY A 78 -0.85 -0.42 3.14
C GLY A 78 -0.46 0.41 4.35
N TYR A 79 0.75 0.94 4.34
CA TYR A 79 1.21 1.85 5.38
C TYR A 79 2.17 2.90 4.80
N MET A 80 2.36 3.96 5.58
CA MET A 80 3.28 5.04 5.25
C MET A 80 4.12 5.39 6.48
N ASN A 81 5.43 5.32 6.34
CA ASN A 81 6.38 5.84 7.30
C ASN A 81 6.71 7.30 6.98
N SER A 82 6.56 8.20 7.96
CA SER A 82 6.92 9.61 7.84
C SER A 82 7.50 10.12 9.16
N GLY A 83 8.73 10.62 9.12
CA GLY A 83 9.39 11.19 10.31
C GLY A 83 9.46 10.22 11.49
N GLY A 84 9.73 8.94 11.23
CA GLY A 84 9.84 7.89 12.25
C GLY A 84 8.50 7.33 12.77
N LYS A 85 7.37 7.79 12.26
CA LYS A 85 6.03 7.27 12.60
C LYS A 85 5.45 6.46 11.45
N SER A 86 4.86 5.31 11.77
CA SER A 86 4.07 4.52 10.83
C SER A 86 2.60 4.92 10.90
N HIS A 87 1.98 5.03 9.73
CA HIS A 87 0.56 5.27 9.55
C HIS A 87 -0.02 4.16 8.67
N GLU A 88 -0.88 3.33 9.24
CA GLU A 88 -1.47 2.19 8.54
C GLU A 88 -2.85 2.54 7.98
N THR A 89 -3.21 1.92 6.86
CA THR A 89 -4.58 1.91 6.36
C THR A 89 -5.36 0.73 6.93
N PRO A 90 -6.70 0.74 6.86
CA PRO A 90 -7.47 -0.48 7.05
C PRO A 90 -7.02 -1.59 6.09
N SER A 91 -7.15 -2.84 6.53
CA SER A 91 -6.83 -4.01 5.71
C SER A 91 -7.79 -4.14 4.54
N VAL A 92 -7.27 -4.39 3.33
CA VAL A 92 -8.07 -4.85 2.19
C VAL A 92 -8.14 -6.37 2.22
N ARG A 93 -9.34 -6.94 2.18
CA ARG A 93 -9.62 -8.39 2.29
C ARG A 93 -10.05 -8.99 0.95
N HIS A 94 -10.17 -10.31 0.90
CA HIS A 94 -10.54 -11.09 -0.29
C HIS A 94 -9.54 -10.94 -1.45
N LEU A 95 -8.24 -10.91 -1.11
CA LEU A 95 -7.17 -10.91 -2.11
C LEU A 95 -6.92 -12.31 -2.67
N CYS A 96 -7.22 -13.34 -1.90
CA CYS A 96 -7.62 -14.63 -2.43
C CYS A 96 -9.16 -14.71 -2.31
#